data_AF-A0AB36EQX0-F1
#
_entry.id   AF-A0AB36EQX0-F1
#
_cell.length_a   1.000
_cell.length_b   1.000
_cell.length_c   1.000
_cell.angle_alpha   90.00
_cell.angle_beta   90.00
_cell.angle_gamma   90.00
#
_symmetry.space_group_name_H-M   'P 1'
#
loop_
_entity.id
_entity.type
_entity.pdbx_description
1 polymer ?
#
loop_
_entity_poly.entity_id
_entity_poly.type
_entity_poly.pdbx_seq_one_letter_code
_entity_poly.pdbx_strand_id
1 'polypeptide(L)'
;MSDIQLFRLNGQQDAIELPGRSVAVEKQLQSLIETQMECFLGVRFLASEYATGKTHKGRIDSLGLDENGCPVIVEYKRHSNENVINQGLFYLDWLLDHQAEFRWLVMEKLGKDAADQIEWSGTRLLCIAADFTRYDQHAVQLIQRNIELIRYKMFGDDLLLLELVNSVSVTDASTTSKAAAIEPGKSVPVGKDKTWQEQLSQATPEIVTLFDTTKSYLHSIGDDVQEKHLKLYVAFRRLKNFASLVPQPKRLLLMLKLNPDSVELVEGFSRDVRAIGHWGTGDLELSLRSQADLERAKHLIERSYQEN
;
A
#
# COMPACT_ATOMS: atom_id res chain seq x y z
N MET A 1 -1.15 -25.69 -1.88
CA MET A 1 -0.76 -25.48 -0.47
C MET A 1 0.72 -25.24 -0.47
N SER A 2 1.17 -24.05 -0.05
CA SER A 2 2.57 -23.87 0.33
C SER A 2 2.73 -24.57 1.69
N ASP A 3 3.43 -25.70 1.72
CA ASP A 3 3.78 -26.40 2.95
C ASP A 3 4.91 -25.61 3.65
N ILE A 4 4.57 -24.43 4.16
CA ILE A 4 5.52 -23.58 4.89
C ILE A 4 5.78 -24.25 6.24
N GLN A 5 7.02 -24.71 6.41
CA GLN A 5 7.56 -25.25 7.65
C GLN A 5 8.50 -24.22 8.29
N LEU A 6 8.36 -24.03 9.59
CA LEU A 6 9.22 -23.12 10.36
C LEU A 6 9.98 -23.94 11.40
N PHE A 7 11.28 -23.74 11.49
CA PHE A 7 12.14 -24.43 12.45
C PHE A 7 12.84 -23.42 13.35
N ARG A 8 12.87 -23.70 14.66
CA ARG A 8 13.75 -23.01 15.61
C ARG A 8 15.06 -23.78 15.69
N LEU A 9 16.17 -23.13 15.34
CA LEU A 9 17.50 -23.72 15.38
C LEU A 9 18.17 -23.46 16.74
N ASN A 10 18.69 -24.51 17.37
CA ASN A 10 19.52 -24.43 18.58
C ASN A 10 20.96 -24.83 18.21
N GLY A 11 21.66 -23.93 17.51
CA GLY A 11 22.97 -24.23 16.92
C GLY A 11 22.85 -25.07 15.64
N GLN A 12 23.91 -25.79 15.26
CA GLN A 12 23.98 -26.55 14.01
C GLN A 12 23.45 -28.00 14.10
N GLN A 13 23.18 -28.51 15.30
CA GLN A 13 22.87 -29.93 15.52
C GLN A 13 21.43 -30.19 15.97
N ASP A 14 20.67 -29.16 16.30
CA ASP A 14 19.31 -29.29 16.82
C ASP A 14 18.37 -28.29 16.14
N ALA A 15 17.23 -28.81 15.68
CA ALA A 15 16.19 -28.06 15.00
C ALA A 15 14.83 -28.59 15.45
N ILE A 16 14.00 -27.69 15.97
CA ILE A 16 12.65 -28.02 16.44
C ILE A 16 11.65 -27.40 15.47
N GLU A 17 10.82 -28.22 14.84
CA GLU A 17 9.71 -27.73 14.02
C GLU A 17 8.69 -27.00 14.90
N LEU A 18 8.33 -25.79 14.49
CA LEU A 18 7.22 -25.04 15.03
C LEU A 18 6.00 -25.36 14.15
N PRO A 19 5.00 -26.12 14.66
CA PRO A 19 3.83 -26.44 13.86
C PRO A 19 3.00 -25.17 13.64
N GLY A 20 2.62 -24.93 12.39
CA GLY A 20 1.76 -23.81 12.08
C GLY A 20 0.29 -24.11 12.37
N ARG A 21 -0.43 -23.12 12.91
CA ARG A 21 -1.85 -23.21 13.29
C ARG A 21 -2.62 -21.97 12.84
N SER A 22 -3.93 -22.12 12.68
CA SER A 22 -4.87 -21.01 12.56
C SER A 22 -5.33 -20.54 13.93
N VAL A 23 -5.81 -19.30 14.04
CA VAL A 23 -6.38 -18.81 15.32
C VAL A 23 -7.68 -19.55 15.65
N ALA A 24 -7.97 -19.69 16.95
CA ALA A 24 -9.21 -20.33 17.40
C ALA A 24 -10.44 -19.46 17.10
N VAL A 25 -10.31 -18.15 17.26
CA VAL A 25 -11.38 -17.16 17.12
C VAL A 25 -10.95 -16.05 16.17
N GLU A 26 -11.75 -15.78 15.14
CA GLU A 26 -11.50 -14.74 14.13
C GLU A 26 -11.26 -13.36 14.74
N LYS A 27 -12.05 -13.01 15.77
CA LYS A 27 -11.89 -11.77 16.54
C LYS A 27 -10.48 -11.58 17.12
N GLN A 28 -9.78 -12.66 17.50
CA GLN A 28 -8.41 -12.55 18.00
C GLN A 28 -7.44 -12.12 16.90
N LEU A 29 -7.60 -12.66 15.68
CA LEU A 29 -6.82 -12.22 14.53
C LEU A 29 -7.13 -10.77 14.19
N GLN A 30 -8.40 -10.40 14.09
CA GLN A 30 -8.82 -9.02 13.83
C GLN A 30 -8.20 -8.05 14.85
N SER A 31 -8.35 -8.31 16.15
CA SER A 31 -7.77 -7.43 17.18
C SER A 31 -6.24 -7.37 17.11
N LEU A 32 -5.55 -8.47 16.79
CA LEU A 32 -4.10 -8.49 16.61
C LEU A 32 -3.68 -7.62 15.42
N ILE A 33 -4.33 -7.80 14.27
CA ILE A 33 -4.03 -7.05 13.06
C ILE A 33 -4.37 -5.57 13.25
N GLU A 34 -5.53 -5.22 13.80
CA GLU A 34 -5.92 -3.83 14.08
C GLU A 34 -4.94 -3.10 15.00
N THR A 35 -4.46 -3.77 16.05
CA THR A 35 -3.52 -3.17 17.02
C THR A 35 -2.16 -2.84 16.40
N GLN A 36 -1.73 -3.64 15.41
CA GLN A 36 -0.41 -3.54 14.77
C GLN A 36 -0.52 -3.29 13.26
N MET A 37 -1.64 -2.70 12.82
CA MET A 37 -2.03 -2.62 11.41
C MET A 37 -1.00 -1.85 10.58
N GLU A 38 -0.41 -0.82 11.18
CA GLU A 38 0.63 -0.02 10.56
C GLU A 38 1.93 -0.82 10.37
N CYS A 39 2.32 -1.63 11.36
CA CYS A 39 3.50 -2.48 11.29
C CYS A 39 3.35 -3.58 10.22
N PHE A 40 2.19 -4.25 10.22
CA PHE A 40 1.93 -5.41 9.37
C PHE A 40 1.60 -5.05 7.93
N LEU A 41 0.77 -4.02 7.73
CA LEU A 41 0.14 -3.73 6.43
C LEU A 41 0.51 -2.34 5.90
N GLY A 42 1.18 -1.49 6.69
CA GLY A 42 1.39 -0.09 6.34
C GLY A 42 0.09 0.72 6.33
N VAL A 43 -0.89 0.29 7.13
CA VAL A 43 -2.22 0.91 7.15
C VAL A 43 -2.47 1.54 8.51
N ARG A 44 -2.82 2.82 8.53
CA ARG A 44 -3.27 3.53 9.73
C ARG A 44 -4.73 3.16 9.99
N PHE A 45 -4.96 2.54 11.15
CA PHE A 45 -6.28 2.08 11.56
C PHE A 45 -7.24 3.25 11.82
N LEU A 46 -8.49 3.12 11.36
CA LEU A 46 -9.54 4.14 11.53
C LEU A 46 -10.72 3.66 12.37
N ALA A 47 -11.25 2.47 12.05
CA ALA A 47 -12.42 1.92 12.72
C ALA A 47 -12.45 0.39 12.63
N SER A 48 -13.00 -0.24 13.66
CA SER A 48 -13.33 -1.65 13.72
C SER A 48 -14.85 -1.78 13.60
N GLU A 49 -15.33 -2.85 12.99
CA GLU A 49 -16.74 -3.24 13.03
C GLU A 49 -17.68 -2.11 12.53
N TYR A 50 -17.26 -1.42 11.46
CA TYR A 50 -17.92 -0.20 10.97
C TYR A 50 -19.27 -0.51 10.33
N ALA A 51 -20.34 0.04 10.87
CA ALA A 51 -21.70 -0.22 10.41
C ALA A 51 -22.03 0.55 9.11
N THR A 52 -22.48 -0.15 8.07
CA THR A 52 -22.81 0.44 6.76
C THR A 52 -24.24 0.99 6.69
N GLY A 53 -24.78 1.44 7.82
CA GLY A 53 -26.12 1.98 7.94
C GLY A 53 -27.28 1.01 7.69
N LYS A 54 -28.51 1.55 7.70
CA LYS A 54 -29.76 0.77 7.65
C LYS A 54 -30.07 0.16 6.28
N THR A 55 -29.48 0.71 5.21
CA THR A 55 -29.74 0.30 3.82
C THR A 55 -28.94 -0.94 3.43
N HIS A 56 -27.65 -0.97 3.77
CA HIS A 56 -26.78 -2.10 3.45
C HIS A 56 -26.78 -3.18 4.54
N LYS A 57 -27.15 -2.84 5.79
CA LYS A 57 -27.26 -3.76 6.95
C LYS A 57 -26.05 -4.67 7.16
N GLY A 58 -24.88 -4.23 6.71
CA GLY A 58 -23.61 -4.93 6.84
C GLY A 58 -22.69 -4.26 7.83
N ARG A 59 -21.50 -4.82 7.95
CA ARG A 59 -20.46 -4.35 8.86
C ARG A 59 -19.11 -4.68 8.25
N ILE A 60 -18.30 -3.64 8.09
CA ILE A 60 -16.92 -3.75 7.61
C ILE A 60 -16.04 -4.12 8.80
N ASP A 61 -15.23 -5.17 8.68
CA ASP A 61 -14.45 -5.66 9.82
C ASP A 61 -13.42 -4.61 10.28
N SER A 62 -12.62 -4.07 9.35
CA SER A 62 -11.74 -2.94 9.64
C SER A 62 -11.64 -1.95 8.48
N LEU A 63 -11.55 -0.67 8.83
CA LEU A 63 -11.24 0.44 7.92
C LEU A 63 -9.89 1.06 8.28
N GLY A 64 -9.13 1.44 7.26
CA GLY A 64 -7.86 2.12 7.42
C GLY A 64 -7.47 2.99 6.24
N LEU A 65 -6.34 3.68 6.37
CA LEU A 65 -5.72 4.53 5.34
C LEU A 65 -4.27 4.11 5.15
N ASP A 66 -3.87 3.70 3.94
CA ASP A 66 -2.51 3.24 3.69
C ASP A 66 -1.49 4.39 3.56
N GLU A 67 -0.23 4.02 3.36
CA GLU A 67 0.92 4.92 3.20
C GLU A 67 0.79 5.87 1.99
N ASN A 68 -0.03 5.51 1.01
CA ASN A 68 -0.27 6.31 -0.18
C ASN A 68 -1.48 7.24 -0.02
N GLY A 69 -2.16 7.21 1.13
CA GLY A 69 -3.44 7.90 1.34
C GLY A 69 -4.62 7.16 0.71
N CYS A 70 -4.47 5.89 0.34
CA CYS A 70 -5.55 5.11 -0.23
C CYS A 70 -6.45 4.53 0.87
N PRO A 71 -7.79 4.62 0.74
CA PRO A 71 -8.70 3.92 1.64
C PRO A 71 -8.49 2.40 1.58
N VAL A 72 -8.53 1.74 2.74
CA VAL A 72 -8.35 0.29 2.85
C VAL A 72 -9.50 -0.32 3.63
N ILE A 73 -10.11 -1.35 3.05
CA ILE A 73 -11.00 -2.28 3.74
C ILE A 73 -10.19 -3.54 4.04
N VAL A 74 -10.30 -4.05 5.27
CA VAL A 74 -9.72 -5.34 5.65
C VAL A 74 -10.83 -6.26 6.13
N GLU A 75 -10.93 -7.44 5.54
CA GLU A 75 -11.91 -8.48 5.88
C GLU A 75 -11.16 -9.74 6.32
N TYR A 76 -11.59 -10.36 7.42
CA TYR A 76 -10.90 -11.51 8.01
C TYR A 76 -11.70 -12.79 7.82
N LYS A 77 -11.00 -13.92 7.68
CA LYS A 77 -11.61 -15.26 7.74
C LYS A 77 -10.76 -16.28 8.47
N ARG A 78 -11.45 -17.12 9.25
CA ARG A 78 -10.81 -18.30 9.84
C ARG A 78 -10.52 -19.41 8.82
N HIS A 79 -11.38 -19.64 7.82
CA HIS A 79 -11.24 -20.75 6.87
C HIS A 79 -11.33 -20.30 5.41
N SER A 80 -10.84 -21.16 4.51
CA SER A 80 -10.80 -20.96 3.06
C SER A 80 -12.14 -21.11 2.32
N ASN A 81 -13.17 -21.68 2.94
CA ASN A 81 -14.45 -21.96 2.28
C ASN A 81 -15.48 -20.82 2.39
N GLU A 82 -15.10 -19.68 2.97
CA GLU A 82 -15.99 -18.54 3.17
C GLU A 82 -15.77 -17.47 2.10
N ASN A 83 -16.86 -16.88 1.60
CA ASN A 83 -16.86 -15.99 0.46
C ASN A 83 -16.43 -14.55 0.81
N VAL A 84 -15.23 -14.42 1.37
CA VAL A 84 -14.66 -13.14 1.85
C VAL A 84 -14.53 -12.10 0.75
N ILE A 85 -14.22 -12.54 -0.47
CA ILE A 85 -14.07 -11.65 -1.62
C ILE A 85 -15.41 -10.97 -1.93
N ASN A 86 -16.52 -11.72 -1.96
CA ASN A 86 -17.82 -11.13 -2.26
C ASN A 86 -18.33 -10.20 -1.15
N GLN A 87 -18.04 -10.51 0.13
CA GLN A 87 -18.34 -9.60 1.24
C GLN A 87 -17.53 -8.30 1.12
N GLY A 88 -16.22 -8.42 0.90
CA GLY A 88 -15.34 -7.27 0.71
C GLY A 88 -15.72 -6.42 -0.50
N LEU A 89 -16.13 -7.03 -1.62
CA LEU A 89 -16.60 -6.30 -2.80
C LEU A 89 -17.87 -5.48 -2.54
N PHE A 90 -18.80 -6.04 -1.75
CA PHE A 90 -20.00 -5.32 -1.34
C PHE A 90 -19.66 -4.08 -0.50
N TYR A 91 -18.68 -4.18 0.39
CA TYR A 91 -18.23 -3.06 1.21
C TYR A 91 -17.37 -2.06 0.44
N LEU A 92 -16.62 -2.52 -0.56
CA LEU A 92 -15.87 -1.65 -1.46
C LEU A 92 -16.82 -0.72 -2.23
N ASP A 93 -17.93 -1.26 -2.75
CA ASP A 93 -18.96 -0.46 -3.41
C ASP A 93 -19.57 0.58 -2.45
N TRP A 94 -19.90 0.15 -1.23
CA TRP A 94 -20.39 1.06 -0.19
C TRP A 94 -19.40 2.21 0.08
N LEU A 95 -18.11 1.91 0.25
CA LEU A 95 -17.09 2.91 0.53
C LEU A 95 -16.96 3.95 -0.58
N LEU A 96 -17.04 3.51 -1.85
CA LEU A 96 -16.96 4.39 -3.00
C LEU A 96 -18.21 5.27 -3.18
N ASP A 97 -19.38 4.83 -2.71
CA ASP A 97 -20.59 5.65 -2.71
C ASP A 97 -20.67 6.57 -1.46
N HIS A 98 -19.94 6.27 -0.39
CA HIS A 98 -19.96 7.00 0.90
C HIS A 98 -18.64 7.71 1.23
N GLN A 99 -17.95 8.24 0.21
CA GLN A 99 -16.64 8.91 0.36
C GLN A 99 -16.64 10.05 1.38
N ALA A 100 -17.75 10.79 1.50
CA ALA A 100 -17.87 11.88 2.46
C ALA A 100 -17.79 11.40 3.91
N GLU A 101 -18.41 10.27 4.22
CA GLU A 101 -18.39 9.65 5.55
C GLU A 101 -16.99 9.16 5.90
N PHE A 102 -16.34 8.44 4.97
CA PHE A 102 -14.98 7.98 5.16
C PHE A 102 -13.99 9.14 5.29
N ARG A 103 -14.11 10.18 4.46
CA ARG A 103 -13.28 11.38 4.58
C ARG A 103 -13.44 12.06 5.94
N TRP A 104 -14.67 12.12 6.46
CA TRP A 104 -14.91 12.66 7.79
C TRP A 104 -14.24 11.80 8.88
N LEU A 105 -14.34 10.46 8.78
CA LEU A 105 -13.65 9.54 9.69
C LEU A 105 -12.13 9.74 9.67
N VAL A 106 -11.52 9.89 8.49
CA VAL A 106 -10.09 10.22 8.35
C VAL A 106 -9.78 11.56 9.02
N MET A 107 -10.59 12.58 8.78
CA MET A 107 -10.39 13.90 9.36
C MET A 107 -10.48 13.88 10.90
N GLU A 108 -11.42 13.11 11.46
CA GLU A 108 -11.59 12.95 12.90
C GLU A 108 -10.41 12.20 13.55
N LYS A 109 -9.89 11.16 12.90
CA LYS A 109 -8.86 10.28 13.46
C LYS A 109 -7.43 10.73 13.18
N LEU A 110 -7.18 11.25 11.98
CA LEU A 110 -5.83 11.52 11.44
C LEU A 110 -5.63 13.01 11.09
N GLY A 111 -6.66 13.84 11.22
CA GLY A 111 -6.61 15.26 10.95
C GLY A 111 -6.87 15.65 9.50
N LYS A 112 -6.95 16.97 9.28
CA LYS A 112 -7.36 17.56 8.00
C LYS A 112 -6.40 17.25 6.85
N ASP A 113 -5.09 17.30 7.12
CA ASP A 113 -4.08 17.09 6.08
C ASP A 113 -4.18 15.68 5.48
N ALA A 114 -4.39 14.66 6.31
CA ALA A 114 -4.62 13.30 5.85
C ALA A 114 -5.92 13.16 5.03
N ALA A 115 -6.98 13.87 5.44
CA ALA A 115 -8.26 13.86 4.74
C ALA A 115 -8.24 14.57 3.38
N ASP A 116 -7.36 15.56 3.21
CA ASP A 116 -7.16 16.28 1.94
C ASP A 116 -6.27 15.50 0.96
N GLN A 117 -5.51 14.52 1.46
CA GLN A 117 -4.58 13.69 0.67
C GLN A 117 -5.16 12.32 0.28
N ILE A 118 -6.45 12.06 0.52
CA ILE A 118 -7.07 10.76 0.19
C ILE A 118 -7.00 10.49 -1.31
N GLU A 119 -6.44 9.33 -1.68
CA GLU A 119 -6.37 8.82 -3.04
C GLU A 119 -7.42 7.71 -3.26
N TRP A 120 -8.59 8.09 -3.78
CA TRP A 120 -9.70 7.16 -4.01
C TRP A 120 -9.42 6.14 -5.11
N SER A 121 -8.65 6.50 -6.14
CA SER A 121 -8.31 5.59 -7.26
C SER A 121 -7.41 4.42 -6.82
N GLY A 122 -6.80 4.54 -5.64
CA GLY A 122 -5.99 3.52 -5.04
C GLY A 122 -6.70 2.67 -4.00
N THR A 123 -8.02 2.80 -3.82
CA THR A 123 -8.77 2.05 -2.80
C THR A 123 -8.49 0.54 -2.88
N ARG A 124 -8.22 -0.07 -1.72
CA ARG A 124 -7.80 -1.47 -1.58
C ARG A 124 -8.78 -2.29 -0.75
N LEU A 125 -8.94 -3.55 -1.14
CA LEU A 125 -9.59 -4.58 -0.35
C LEU A 125 -8.56 -5.64 0.03
N LEU A 126 -8.31 -5.80 1.33
CA LEU A 126 -7.42 -6.83 1.86
C LEU A 126 -8.27 -7.95 2.48
N CYS A 127 -8.20 -9.14 1.90
CA CYS A 127 -8.82 -10.33 2.46
C CYS A 127 -7.74 -11.12 3.21
N ILE A 128 -7.88 -11.30 4.51
CA ILE A 128 -6.91 -12.02 5.35
C ILE A 128 -7.52 -13.35 5.81
N ALA A 129 -6.99 -14.48 5.35
CA ALA A 129 -7.55 -15.80 5.65
C ALA A 129 -6.48 -16.86 5.93
N ALA A 130 -6.88 -18.00 6.52
CA ALA A 130 -5.96 -19.10 6.75
C ALA A 130 -5.50 -19.78 5.45
N ASP A 131 -6.35 -19.78 4.41
CA ASP A 131 -5.98 -20.21 3.06
C ASP A 131 -6.98 -19.68 2.03
N PHE A 132 -6.62 -19.76 0.74
CA PHE A 132 -7.45 -19.38 -0.40
C PHE A 132 -7.45 -20.50 -1.43
N THR A 133 -8.60 -20.74 -2.05
CA THR A 133 -8.69 -21.71 -3.14
C THR A 133 -8.06 -21.15 -4.42
N ARG A 134 -7.72 -22.04 -5.36
CA ARG A 134 -7.29 -21.63 -6.72
C ARG A 134 -8.34 -20.79 -7.45
N TYR A 135 -9.63 -20.96 -7.10
CA TYR A 135 -10.73 -20.23 -7.71
C TYR A 135 -10.76 -18.79 -7.22
N ASP A 136 -10.50 -18.57 -5.93
CA ASP A 136 -10.39 -17.24 -5.34
C ASP A 136 -9.27 -16.43 -5.99
N GLN A 137 -8.09 -17.06 -6.12
CA GLN A 137 -6.91 -16.45 -6.76
C GLN A 137 -7.17 -16.10 -8.24
N HIS A 138 -7.86 -16.98 -8.96
CA HIS A 138 -8.23 -16.69 -10.35
C HIS A 138 -9.31 -15.61 -10.45
N ALA A 139 -10.27 -15.57 -9.54
CA ALA A 139 -11.34 -14.57 -9.54
C ALA A 139 -10.77 -13.15 -9.36
N VAL A 140 -9.86 -12.95 -8.41
CA VAL A 140 -9.26 -11.62 -8.15
C VAL A 140 -8.43 -11.09 -9.33
N GLN A 141 -7.89 -11.95 -10.19
CA GLN A 141 -7.18 -11.53 -11.40
C GLN A 141 -8.13 -10.98 -12.48
N LEU A 142 -9.38 -11.43 -12.50
CA LEU A 142 -10.39 -10.97 -13.45
C LEU A 142 -11.15 -9.75 -12.93
N ILE A 143 -11.20 -9.57 -11.62
CA ILE A 143 -11.80 -8.40 -10.99
C ILE A 143 -10.83 -7.24 -11.19
N GLN A 144 -11.24 -6.22 -11.95
CA GLN A 144 -10.44 -5.01 -12.20
C GLN A 144 -10.43 -4.07 -10.98
N ARG A 145 -10.06 -4.59 -9.80
CA ARG A 145 -9.96 -3.86 -8.53
C ARG A 145 -8.68 -4.25 -7.79
N ASN A 146 -8.23 -3.40 -6.86
CA ASN A 146 -7.07 -3.69 -6.02
C ASN A 146 -7.46 -4.62 -4.86
N ILE A 147 -7.47 -5.92 -5.13
CA ILE A 147 -7.78 -6.95 -4.12
C ILE A 147 -6.51 -7.72 -3.80
N GLU A 148 -6.17 -7.79 -2.52
CA GLU A 148 -5.03 -8.54 -2.01
C GLU A 148 -5.53 -9.66 -1.09
N LEU A 149 -5.10 -10.87 -1.38
CA LEU A 149 -5.36 -12.08 -0.63
C LEU A 149 -4.13 -12.37 0.22
N ILE A 150 -4.24 -12.19 1.53
CA ILE A 150 -3.14 -12.40 2.47
C ILE A 150 -3.42 -13.66 3.29
N ARG A 151 -2.61 -14.68 3.08
CA ARG A 151 -2.64 -15.89 3.90
C ARG A 151 -1.91 -15.62 5.21
N TYR A 152 -2.51 -15.98 6.33
CA TYR A 152 -1.83 -15.92 7.63
C TYR A 152 -1.54 -17.33 8.19
N LYS A 153 -0.46 -17.45 8.96
CA LYS A 153 -0.13 -18.66 9.72
C LYS A 153 0.51 -18.30 11.04
N MET A 154 0.02 -18.84 12.16
CA MET A 154 0.62 -18.65 13.48
C MET A 154 1.58 -19.80 13.78
N PHE A 155 2.74 -19.51 14.36
CA PHE A 155 3.69 -20.51 14.84
C PHE A 155 3.98 -20.27 16.32
N GLY A 156 3.72 -21.27 17.17
CA GLY A 156 3.74 -21.02 18.62
C GLY A 156 2.75 -19.92 19.02
N ASP A 157 3.08 -19.18 20.09
CA ASP A 157 2.23 -18.12 20.66
C ASP A 157 2.64 -16.70 20.22
N ASP A 158 3.81 -16.56 19.56
CA ASP A 158 4.50 -15.29 19.35
C ASP A 158 4.92 -14.99 17.91
N LEU A 159 4.76 -15.95 16.98
CA LEU A 159 5.15 -15.76 15.58
C LEU A 159 3.92 -15.77 14.67
N LEU A 160 3.83 -14.74 13.84
CA LEU A 160 2.81 -14.57 12.79
C LEU A 160 3.51 -14.46 11.44
N LEU A 161 3.10 -15.29 10.49
CA LEU A 161 3.46 -15.16 9.08
C LEU A 161 2.28 -14.57 8.32
N LEU A 162 2.57 -13.59 7.46
CA LEU A 162 1.66 -13.06 6.45
C LEU A 162 2.29 -13.28 5.07
N GLU A 163 1.56 -13.94 4.18
CA GLU A 163 1.98 -14.27 2.82
C GLU A 163 0.97 -13.68 1.84
N LEU A 164 1.43 -12.81 0.94
CA LEU A 164 0.59 -12.32 -0.14
C LEU A 164 0.45 -13.40 -1.22
N VAL A 165 -0.78 -13.81 -1.50
CA VAL A 165 -1.09 -14.96 -2.38
C VAL A 165 -1.36 -14.52 -3.83
N ASN A 166 -1.62 -13.24 -4.07
CA ASN A 166 -1.81 -12.68 -5.40
C ASN A 166 -1.17 -11.29 -5.50
N SER A 167 -0.68 -10.94 -6.69
CA SER A 167 -0.25 -9.59 -7.03
C SER A 167 -1.13 -9.05 -8.15
N VAL A 168 -2.17 -8.28 -7.80
CA VAL A 168 -3.04 -7.62 -8.78
C VAL A 168 -3.12 -6.14 -8.43
N SER A 169 -2.41 -5.31 -9.19
CA SER A 169 -2.48 -3.86 -9.09
C SER A 169 -3.21 -3.30 -10.31
N VAL A 170 -4.37 -2.68 -10.09
CA VAL A 170 -5.15 -2.02 -11.15
C VAL A 170 -5.25 -0.54 -10.83
N THR A 171 -4.91 0.32 -11.78
CA THR A 171 -5.24 1.74 -11.70
C THR A 171 -6.73 1.88 -11.96
N ASP A 172 -7.54 2.23 -10.95
CA ASP A 172 -8.99 2.31 -11.15
C ASP A 172 -9.32 3.41 -12.17
N ALA A 173 -9.74 3.01 -13.37
CA ALA A 173 -10.25 3.92 -14.38
C ALA A 173 -11.69 4.41 -14.06
N SER A 174 -12.34 3.84 -13.03
CA SER A 174 -13.76 4.08 -12.74
C SER A 174 -14.06 5.35 -11.95
N THR A 175 -13.07 6.04 -11.39
CA THR A 175 -13.30 7.34 -10.72
C THR A 175 -13.46 8.50 -11.70
N THR A 176 -13.38 8.26 -13.01
CA THR A 176 -13.54 9.29 -14.04
C THR A 176 -15.00 9.57 -14.44
N SER A 177 -16.00 8.82 -13.93
CA SER A 177 -17.39 8.87 -14.44
C SER A 177 -18.46 9.34 -13.44
N LYS A 178 -18.09 9.99 -12.34
CA LYS A 178 -19.01 10.90 -11.62
C LYS A 178 -18.37 12.29 -11.50
N ALA A 179 -18.00 12.86 -12.65
CA ALA A 179 -17.78 14.30 -12.74
C ALA A 179 -19.10 14.99 -12.38
N ALA A 180 -19.08 15.71 -11.26
CA ALA A 180 -20.14 16.61 -10.85
C ALA A 180 -20.62 17.44 -12.04
N ALA A 181 -21.94 17.50 -12.24
CA ALA A 181 -22.56 18.47 -13.11
C ALA A 181 -22.05 19.87 -12.71
N ILE A 182 -21.27 20.48 -13.60
CA ILE A 182 -20.74 21.83 -13.40
C ILE A 182 -21.89 22.80 -13.63
N GLU A 183 -22.41 23.38 -12.55
CA GLU A 183 -23.16 24.63 -12.64
C GLU A 183 -22.23 25.73 -13.21
N PRO A 184 -22.63 26.45 -14.26
CA PRO A 184 -21.80 27.50 -14.84
C PRO A 184 -21.83 28.73 -13.92
N GLY A 185 -20.72 29.02 -13.24
CA GLY A 185 -20.60 30.30 -12.51
C GLY A 185 -19.74 30.33 -11.25
N LYS A 186 -18.85 29.36 -10.98
CA LYS A 186 -17.89 29.47 -9.87
C LYS A 186 -16.46 29.52 -10.36
N SER A 187 -15.77 30.56 -9.90
CA SER A 187 -14.36 30.89 -10.09
C SER A 187 -13.44 29.67 -10.02
N VAL A 188 -12.55 29.56 -11.01
CA VAL A 188 -11.45 28.60 -11.06
C VAL A 188 -10.60 28.73 -9.79
N PRO A 189 -10.41 27.65 -8.99
CA PRO A 189 -9.44 27.69 -7.91
C PRO A 189 -8.03 27.69 -8.50
N VAL A 190 -7.22 28.63 -8.05
CA VAL A 190 -5.78 28.71 -8.28
C VAL A 190 -5.10 27.46 -7.71
N GLY A 191 -4.28 26.77 -8.51
CA GLY A 191 -3.33 25.74 -8.08
C GLY A 191 -3.85 24.30 -8.05
N LYS A 192 -3.85 23.61 -9.19
CA LYS A 192 -3.89 22.13 -9.22
C LYS A 192 -2.46 21.61 -9.43
N ASP A 193 -1.95 20.83 -8.48
CA ASP A 193 -0.70 20.10 -8.66
C ASP A 193 -0.78 19.21 -9.90
N LYS A 194 0.28 19.25 -10.72
CA LYS A 194 0.39 18.45 -11.95
C LYS A 194 0.56 16.98 -11.62
N THR A 195 0.02 16.11 -12.47
CA THR A 195 0.21 14.66 -12.30
C THR A 195 1.66 14.26 -12.57
N TRP A 196 2.08 13.08 -12.10
CA TRP A 196 3.42 12.58 -12.41
C TRP A 196 3.65 12.42 -13.93
N GLN A 197 2.61 12.10 -14.70
CA GLN A 197 2.67 11.99 -16.16
C GLN A 197 2.86 13.36 -16.82
N GLU A 198 2.17 14.39 -16.33
CA GLU A 198 2.35 15.77 -16.79
C GLU A 198 3.74 16.30 -16.44
N GLN A 199 4.28 15.95 -15.27
CA GLN A 199 5.64 16.30 -14.88
C GLN A 199 6.66 15.57 -15.75
N LEU A 200 6.49 14.27 -15.97
CA LEU A 200 7.37 13.45 -16.79
C LEU A 200 7.38 13.90 -18.27
N SER A 201 6.23 14.30 -18.81
CA SER A 201 6.15 14.83 -20.19
C SER A 201 6.83 16.20 -20.37
N GLN A 202 7.06 16.93 -19.28
CA GLN A 202 7.82 18.18 -19.27
C GLN A 202 9.29 17.97 -18.87
N ALA A 203 9.68 16.75 -18.56
CA ALA A 203 11.05 16.42 -18.16
C ALA A 203 11.98 16.34 -19.36
N THR A 204 13.27 16.56 -19.12
CA THR A 204 14.28 16.39 -20.17
C THR A 204 14.38 14.92 -20.58
N PRO A 205 14.83 14.61 -21.81
CA PRO A 205 14.99 13.22 -22.28
C PRO A 205 15.85 12.36 -21.34
N GLU A 206 16.84 12.96 -20.69
CA GLU A 206 17.71 12.31 -19.72
C GLU A 206 16.92 11.89 -18.46
N ILE A 207 16.03 12.75 -17.97
CA ILE A 207 15.20 12.44 -16.79
C ILE A 207 14.13 11.40 -17.12
N VAL A 208 13.55 11.42 -18.32
CA VAL A 208 12.63 10.36 -18.77
C VAL A 208 13.35 9.01 -18.81
N THR A 209 14.55 8.98 -19.40
CA THR A 209 15.39 7.77 -19.45
C THR A 209 15.77 7.30 -18.04
N LEU A 210 16.12 8.23 -17.15
CA LEU A 210 16.46 7.93 -15.76
C LEU A 210 15.25 7.38 -14.99
N PHE A 211 14.05 7.91 -15.23
CA PHE A 211 12.80 7.40 -14.65
C PHE A 211 12.56 5.95 -15.07
N ASP A 212 12.62 5.66 -16.37
CA ASP A 212 12.40 4.31 -16.89
C ASP A 212 13.46 3.33 -16.38
N THR A 213 14.73 3.74 -16.36
CA THR A 213 15.84 2.91 -15.86
C THR A 213 15.72 2.64 -14.36
N THR A 214 15.35 3.65 -13.56
CA THR A 214 15.14 3.50 -12.12
C THR A 214 13.95 2.58 -11.84
N LYS A 215 12.84 2.77 -12.57
CA LYS A 215 11.66 1.91 -12.49
C LYS A 215 11.97 0.46 -12.84
N SER A 216 12.69 0.21 -13.94
CA SER A 216 13.11 -1.15 -14.31
C SER A 216 14.00 -1.78 -13.24
N TYR A 217 14.92 -1.01 -12.65
CA TYR A 217 15.74 -1.51 -11.55
C TYR A 217 14.90 -1.87 -10.32
N LEU A 218 13.96 -1.01 -9.90
CA LEU A 218 13.06 -1.28 -8.76
C LEU A 218 12.26 -2.58 -8.95
N HIS A 219 11.76 -2.84 -10.15
CA HIS A 219 11.09 -4.12 -10.49
C HIS A 219 12.04 -5.33 -10.47
N SER A 220 13.32 -5.13 -10.82
CA SER A 220 14.29 -6.23 -10.87
C SER A 220 14.77 -6.72 -9.49
N ILE A 221 14.44 -6.01 -8.41
CA ILE A 221 14.91 -6.35 -7.05
C ILE A 221 14.21 -7.60 -6.51
N GLY A 222 12.95 -7.83 -6.90
CA GLY A 222 12.21 -9.01 -6.47
C GLY A 222 10.91 -9.20 -7.23
N ASP A 223 10.50 -10.45 -7.39
CA ASP A 223 9.28 -10.83 -8.12
C ASP A 223 7.99 -10.41 -7.38
N ASP A 224 8.09 -10.04 -6.10
CA ASP A 224 6.99 -9.59 -5.24
C ASP A 224 6.76 -8.07 -5.28
N VAL A 225 7.54 -7.33 -6.08
CA VAL A 225 7.41 -5.87 -6.24
C VAL A 225 6.17 -5.54 -7.06
N GLN A 226 5.34 -4.66 -6.51
CA GLN A 226 4.16 -4.11 -7.16
C GLN A 226 4.32 -2.62 -7.39
N GLU A 227 3.86 -2.16 -8.55
CA GLU A 227 3.85 -0.74 -8.93
C GLU A 227 2.44 -0.18 -8.80
N LYS A 228 2.31 1.00 -8.19
CA LYS A 228 1.04 1.72 -8.09
C LYS A 228 1.17 3.13 -8.63
N HIS A 229 0.30 3.48 -9.58
CA HIS A 229 0.21 4.83 -10.14
C HIS A 229 -0.72 5.67 -9.28
N LEU A 230 -0.15 6.66 -8.60
CA LEU A 230 -0.87 7.66 -7.80
C LEU A 230 -1.01 8.93 -8.64
N LYS A 231 -1.77 9.92 -8.18
CA LYS A 231 -1.89 11.20 -8.90
C LYS A 231 -0.53 11.87 -9.11
N LEU A 232 0.29 11.96 -8.07
CA LEU A 232 1.51 12.80 -8.05
C LEU A 232 2.82 12.01 -8.19
N TYR A 233 2.78 10.69 -8.01
CA TYR A 233 3.97 9.84 -8.00
C TYR A 233 3.65 8.40 -8.38
N VAL A 234 4.70 7.58 -8.51
CA VAL A 234 4.60 6.14 -8.69
C VAL A 234 5.18 5.45 -7.46
N ALA A 235 4.40 4.63 -6.77
CA ALA A 235 4.84 3.89 -5.59
C ALA A 235 5.26 2.46 -5.95
N PHE A 236 6.27 1.95 -5.25
CA PHE A 236 6.74 0.57 -5.34
C PHE A 236 6.62 -0.08 -3.96
N ARG A 237 5.96 -1.23 -3.91
CA ARG A 237 5.52 -1.86 -2.66
C ARG A 237 5.58 -3.38 -2.73
N ARG A 238 5.68 -3.98 -1.55
CA ARG A 238 5.32 -5.37 -1.26
C ARG A 238 3.98 -5.36 -0.54
N LEU A 239 3.93 -5.82 0.72
CA LEU A 239 2.84 -5.48 1.64
C LEU A 239 2.84 -3.98 1.97
N LYS A 240 4.05 -3.44 2.17
CA LYS A 240 4.32 -2.02 2.46
C LYS A 240 5.09 -1.37 1.33
N ASN A 241 4.97 -0.05 1.22
CA ASN A 241 5.79 0.72 0.31
C ASN A 241 7.26 0.67 0.74
N PHE A 242 8.17 0.52 -0.21
CA PHE A 242 9.61 0.67 0.04
C PHE A 242 10.23 1.80 -0.77
N ALA A 243 9.64 2.19 -1.90
CA ALA A 243 10.13 3.30 -2.71
C ALA A 243 8.99 4.07 -3.39
N SER A 244 9.27 5.31 -3.80
CA SER A 244 8.40 6.08 -4.69
C SER A 244 9.21 6.96 -5.63
N LEU A 245 8.72 7.11 -6.87
CA LEU A 245 9.30 7.99 -7.87
C LEU A 245 8.42 9.21 -8.08
N VAL A 246 8.99 10.38 -7.85
CA VAL A 246 8.35 11.68 -8.08
C VAL A 246 9.14 12.39 -9.19
N PRO A 247 8.69 12.32 -10.45
CA PRO A 247 9.38 12.99 -11.56
C PRO A 247 9.23 14.51 -11.45
N GLN A 248 10.29 15.24 -11.78
CA GLN A 248 10.30 16.70 -11.93
C GLN A 248 10.99 17.07 -13.25
N PRO A 249 10.81 18.30 -13.78
CA PRO A 249 11.31 18.63 -15.10
C PRO A 249 12.83 18.51 -15.27
N LYS A 250 13.60 18.65 -14.18
CA LYS A 250 15.08 18.69 -14.19
C LYS A 250 15.75 17.65 -13.27
N ARG A 251 14.97 16.83 -12.56
CA ARG A 251 15.47 15.79 -11.65
C ARG A 251 14.40 14.76 -11.39
N LEU A 252 14.82 13.58 -10.95
CA LEU A 252 13.96 12.54 -10.43
C LEU A 252 14.14 12.47 -8.91
N LEU A 253 13.07 12.62 -8.15
CA LEU A 253 13.11 12.33 -6.73
C LEU A 253 12.74 10.87 -6.51
N LEU A 254 13.60 10.19 -5.76
CA LEU A 254 13.40 8.82 -5.27
C LEU A 254 13.22 8.90 -3.76
N MET A 255 12.02 8.57 -3.29
CA MET A 255 11.67 8.54 -1.89
C MET A 255 11.81 7.12 -1.37
N LEU A 256 12.51 6.93 -0.25
CA LEU A 256 12.79 5.62 0.33
C LEU A 256 12.24 5.54 1.76
N LYS A 257 11.66 4.39 2.10
CA LYS A 257 11.24 4.07 3.46
C LYS A 257 12.43 3.61 4.30
N LEU A 258 13.35 4.54 4.54
CA LEU A 258 14.51 4.36 5.40
C LEU A 258 14.52 5.45 6.46
N ASN A 259 14.96 5.09 7.67
CA ASN A 259 15.22 6.09 8.69
C ASN A 259 16.43 6.94 8.27
N PRO A 260 16.28 8.26 8.07
CA PRO A 260 17.38 9.15 7.70
C PRO A 260 18.54 9.12 8.70
N ASP A 261 18.29 8.82 9.98
CA ASP A 261 19.33 8.72 11.01
C ASP A 261 20.26 7.51 10.80
N SER A 262 19.87 6.55 9.97
CA SER A 262 20.65 5.36 9.60
C SER A 262 21.45 5.52 8.29
N VAL A 263 21.44 6.72 7.70
CA VAL A 263 22.05 7.02 6.39
C VAL A 263 22.90 8.27 6.49
N GLU A 264 24.10 8.21 5.91
CA GLU A 264 24.93 9.41 5.78
C GLU A 264 24.32 10.36 4.74
N LEU A 265 23.81 11.49 5.20
CA LEU A 265 23.20 12.50 4.33
C LEU A 265 24.27 13.30 3.58
N VAL A 266 24.09 13.45 2.27
CA VAL A 266 25.01 14.15 1.39
C VAL A 266 24.29 15.27 0.67
N GLU A 267 24.82 16.48 0.85
CA GLU A 267 24.27 17.70 0.27
C GLU A 267 24.04 17.57 -1.24
N GLY A 268 22.85 17.94 -1.70
CA GLY A 268 22.45 17.88 -3.11
C GLY A 268 22.03 16.49 -3.62
N PHE A 269 22.24 15.42 -2.84
CA PHE A 269 21.87 14.04 -3.18
C PHE A 269 20.82 13.46 -2.23
N SER A 270 21.01 13.52 -0.91
CA SER A 270 20.08 12.93 0.07
C SER A 270 19.62 13.95 1.12
N ARG A 271 18.37 13.80 1.60
CA ARG A 271 17.73 14.73 2.52
C ARG A 271 16.73 14.03 3.45
N ASP A 272 16.72 14.42 4.71
CA ASP A 272 15.66 14.11 5.68
C ASP A 272 14.44 15.02 5.43
N VAL A 273 13.28 14.41 5.19
CA VAL A 273 12.03 15.12 4.88
C VAL A 273 10.96 15.04 5.97
N ARG A 274 11.26 14.44 7.15
CA ARG A 274 10.30 14.25 8.26
C ARG A 274 9.54 15.52 8.68
N ALA A 275 10.17 16.68 8.52
CA ALA A 275 9.63 17.98 8.95
C ALA A 275 9.18 18.91 7.80
N ILE A 276 9.24 18.45 6.54
CA ILE A 276 9.22 19.35 5.38
C ILE A 276 7.97 19.16 4.50
N GLY A 277 7.25 18.05 4.70
CA GLY A 277 6.11 17.67 3.86
C GLY A 277 6.57 17.27 2.46
N HIS A 278 6.15 16.10 2.00
CA HIS A 278 6.61 15.53 0.74
C HIS A 278 5.56 14.62 0.13
N TRP A 279 5.78 14.28 -1.14
CA TRP A 279 5.00 13.25 -1.83
C TRP A 279 5.78 11.94 -1.84
N GLY A 280 5.07 10.81 -1.87
CA GLY A 280 5.69 9.50 -1.87
C GLY A 280 5.97 8.94 -0.47
N THR A 281 6.51 7.73 -0.43
CA THR A 281 6.73 6.98 0.81
C THR A 281 7.99 7.40 1.56
N GLY A 282 8.00 7.14 2.87
CA GLY A 282 9.22 7.18 3.67
C GLY A 282 9.73 8.58 3.97
N ASP A 283 10.90 8.65 4.61
CA ASP A 283 11.44 9.87 5.20
C ASP A 283 12.77 10.32 4.56
N LEU A 284 13.31 9.50 3.65
CA LEU A 284 14.57 9.77 2.96
C LEU A 284 14.31 10.11 1.49
N GLU A 285 14.58 11.37 1.12
CA GLU A 285 14.56 11.83 -0.28
C GLU A 285 15.94 11.68 -0.91
N LEU A 286 16.02 11.05 -2.08
CA LEU A 286 17.18 11.05 -2.96
C LEU A 286 16.89 11.85 -4.24
N SER A 287 17.79 12.76 -4.61
CA SER A 287 17.67 13.64 -5.77
C SER A 287 18.57 13.17 -6.91
N LEU A 288 18.01 12.39 -7.84
CA LEU A 288 18.73 11.82 -8.98
C LEU A 288 18.69 12.76 -10.19
N ARG A 289 19.83 13.01 -10.82
CA ARG A 289 19.96 13.81 -12.06
C ARG A 289 20.65 13.05 -13.18
N SER A 290 21.30 11.93 -12.87
CA SER A 290 22.12 11.16 -13.80
C SER A 290 22.10 9.66 -13.45
N GLN A 291 22.59 8.83 -14.38
CA GLN A 291 22.78 7.40 -14.12
C GLN A 291 23.75 7.14 -12.96
N ALA A 292 24.78 7.99 -12.78
CA ALA A 292 25.72 7.86 -11.67
C ALA A 292 25.04 8.05 -10.30
N ASP A 293 24.04 8.94 -10.22
CA ASP A 293 23.22 9.10 -9.02
C ASP A 293 22.39 7.84 -8.73
N LEU A 294 21.84 7.21 -9.77
CA LEU A 294 21.13 5.94 -9.63
C LEU A 294 22.06 4.83 -9.13
N GLU A 295 23.25 4.67 -9.72
CA GLU A 295 24.24 3.67 -9.25
C GLU A 295 24.58 3.87 -7.77
N ARG A 296 24.73 5.12 -7.34
CA ARG A 296 24.95 5.45 -5.94
C ARG A 296 23.73 5.11 -5.06
N ALA A 297 22.51 5.30 -5.56
CA ALA A 297 21.27 5.04 -4.83
C ALA A 297 20.96 3.55 -4.66
N LYS A 298 21.47 2.66 -5.53
CA LYS A 298 21.13 1.22 -5.54
C LYS A 298 21.20 0.54 -4.18
N HIS A 299 22.30 0.74 -3.44
CA HIS A 299 22.45 0.13 -2.12
C HIS A 299 21.39 0.60 -1.09
N LEU A 300 20.92 1.86 -1.18
CA LEU A 300 19.84 2.35 -0.34
C LEU A 300 18.48 1.81 -0.80
N ILE A 301 18.28 1.66 -2.10
CA ILE A 301 17.07 1.03 -2.64
C ILE A 301 16.95 -0.41 -2.15
N GLU A 302 18.03 -1.19 -2.25
CA GLU A 302 18.09 -2.58 -1.77
C GLU A 302 17.83 -2.67 -0.26
N ARG A 303 18.44 -1.77 0.53
CA ARG A 303 18.15 -1.67 1.97
C ARG A 303 16.67 -1.37 2.23
N SER A 304 16.12 -0.38 1.54
CA SER A 304 14.71 0.01 1.71
C SER A 304 13.77 -1.15 1.38
N TYR A 305 14.09 -1.93 0.34
CA TYR A 305 13.36 -3.14 -0.03
C TYR A 305 13.49 -4.24 1.04
N GLN A 306 14.68 -4.51 1.57
CA GLN A 306 14.88 -5.56 2.57
C GLN A 306 14.22 -5.24 3.91
N GLU A 307 14.25 -3.97 4.32
CA GLU A 307 13.74 -3.51 5.62
C GLU A 307 12.20 -3.35 5.66
N ASN A 308 11.48 -3.39 4.51
CA ASN A 308 10.03 -3.08 4.43
C ASN A 308 9.18 -4.04 3.61
#